data_AF-L7FGG4-F1
#
_entry.id   AF-L7FGG4-F1
#
_cell.length_a   1.000
_cell.length_b   1.000
_cell.length_c   1.000
_cell.angle_alpha   90.00
_cell.angle_beta   90.00
_cell.angle_gamma   90.00
#
_symmetry.space_group_name_H-M   'P 1'
#
loop_
_entity.id
_entity.type
_entity.pdbx_description
1 polymer ?
#
loop_
_entity_poly.entity_id
_entity_poly.type
_entity_poly.pdbx_seq_one_letter_code
_entity_poly.pdbx_strand_id
1 'polypeptide(L)'
;MSKIRILGGVAALSLTLAACGASTDADSTQAGNSGKPRIKFVINGNLGDRSFFDSAYAGLQKTEKDLGYSLKVVELGSDRTKWASGFEDAAAGDDYDVLAAGTVDTVDFVSELAPEYPDKKFWLFDGSVDYTGKSGCSNKCANVYSVTFKQNEAAYLAGFLADKLVAGKSLPGSAGNGKVGVIGGVKIPVIEDFVVGFKAGFEAAGGNASSGVLVQYVGGDNPFGDPAKGKQIASAMYGQGAEVVWPVAGSSGLGVFESAVAAKRYAFGVDSDQYKTLTDADQRQTVVTSILKNAGNALYLAAKANKAGTLAYGKPAAVGLAEDGVGYVDNANFDKLVPAAVRAELEAQAAKVKSGAVKVPSAF
;
A
#
# COMPACT_ATOMS: atom_id res chain seq x y z
N MET A 1 -3.97 102.01 9.16
CA MET A 1 -2.76 101.54 9.89
C MET A 1 -3.21 100.70 11.06
N SER A 2 -2.52 99.59 11.28
CA SER A 2 -2.64 98.58 12.36
C SER A 2 -3.16 99.18 13.69
N LYS A 3 -4.05 98.53 14.47
CA LYS A 3 -3.74 97.31 15.24
C LYS A 3 -4.99 96.58 15.79
N ILE A 4 -5.02 95.30 15.44
CA ILE A 4 -5.52 94.07 16.10
C ILE A 4 -4.86 93.96 17.51
N ARG A 5 -5.42 93.43 18.62
CA ARG A 5 -6.47 92.42 18.91
C ARG A 5 -7.00 92.61 20.35
N ILE A 6 -8.28 92.35 20.58
CA ILE A 6 -8.96 92.32 21.90
C ILE A 6 -9.31 90.86 22.25
N LEU A 7 -9.21 90.57 23.56
CA LEU A 7 -9.73 89.42 24.32
C LEU A 7 -11.13 88.94 23.90
N GLY A 8 -11.42 87.65 24.11
CA GLY A 8 -12.80 87.19 24.16
C GLY A 8 -12.93 85.70 24.39
N GLY A 9 -13.20 85.31 25.64
CA GLY A 9 -13.85 84.04 25.95
C GLY A 9 -15.33 84.30 26.21
N VAL A 10 -16.23 83.51 25.62
CA VAL A 10 -17.61 83.28 26.07
C VAL A 10 -18.05 81.89 25.56
N ALA A 11 -18.72 81.16 26.43
CA ALA A 11 -19.34 79.86 26.22
C ALA A 11 -20.79 79.96 25.70
N ALA A 12 -21.22 78.96 24.91
CA ALA A 12 -22.59 78.43 24.72
C ALA A 12 -22.64 77.65 23.38
N LEU A 13 -23.49 76.68 23.07
CA LEU A 13 -24.30 75.66 23.76
C LEU A 13 -24.98 74.89 22.59
N SER A 14 -25.00 73.55 22.62
CA SER A 14 -25.95 72.62 21.92
C SER A 14 -26.03 72.63 20.37
N LEU A 15 -26.24 71.55 19.61
CA LEU A 15 -26.71 70.17 19.79
C LEU A 15 -25.93 69.23 18.83
N THR A 16 -25.79 67.94 19.13
CA THR A 16 -26.30 66.87 18.24
C THR A 16 -26.22 65.47 18.88
N LEU A 17 -27.36 64.80 18.81
CA LEU A 17 -27.64 63.36 18.68
C LEU A 17 -27.19 62.34 19.75
N ALA A 18 -28.22 61.78 20.38
CA ALA A 18 -28.22 60.50 21.07
C ALA A 18 -28.10 59.32 20.08
N ALA A 19 -27.29 58.32 20.44
CA ALA A 19 -27.59 56.90 20.26
C ALA A 19 -26.62 56.05 21.09
N CYS A 20 -27.17 55.38 22.11
CA CYS A 20 -26.53 54.26 22.81
C CYS A 20 -26.48 53.04 21.88
N GLY A 21 -25.44 52.20 22.02
CA GLY A 21 -25.47 50.86 21.45
C GLY A 21 -24.12 50.16 21.48
N ALA A 22 -23.90 49.42 22.57
CA ALA A 22 -22.99 48.27 22.73
C ALA A 22 -21.68 48.26 21.92
N SER A 23 -20.58 48.46 22.62
CA SER A 23 -19.25 48.03 22.19
C SER A 23 -19.28 46.52 21.96
N THR A 24 -19.44 46.11 20.71
CA THR A 24 -19.09 44.75 20.27
C THR A 24 -17.57 44.67 20.31
N ASP A 25 -17.05 43.99 21.33
CA ASP A 25 -15.73 43.39 21.27
C ASP A 25 -15.68 42.54 20.00
N ALA A 26 -14.86 42.97 19.05
CA ALA A 26 -14.54 42.22 17.87
C ALA A 26 -13.71 41.02 18.32
N ASP A 27 -14.42 39.93 18.61
CA ASP A 27 -13.86 38.61 18.79
C ASP A 27 -13.04 38.29 17.54
N SER A 28 -11.72 38.34 17.68
CA SER A 28 -10.79 37.91 16.66
C SER A 28 -10.99 36.40 16.52
N THR A 29 -11.85 36.01 15.57
CA THR A 29 -11.96 34.63 15.11
C THR A 29 -10.59 34.15 14.65
N GLN A 30 -9.85 33.52 15.56
CA GLN A 30 -8.88 32.49 15.23
C GLN A 30 -9.61 31.52 14.29
N ALA A 31 -9.11 31.40 13.07
CA ALA A 31 -9.48 30.29 12.19
C ALA A 31 -9.14 29.01 12.96
N GLY A 32 -10.17 28.39 13.54
CA GLY A 32 -10.03 27.17 14.32
C GLY A 32 -9.33 26.11 13.49
N ASN A 33 -8.13 25.74 13.91
CA ASN A 33 -7.52 24.49 13.50
C ASN A 33 -8.56 23.40 13.80
N SER A 34 -9.06 22.69 12.77
CA SER A 34 -10.26 21.85 12.87
C SER A 34 -10.15 20.67 13.87
N GLY A 35 -9.05 20.56 14.64
CA GLY A 35 -8.81 19.54 15.66
C GLY A 35 -8.69 18.11 15.10
N LYS A 36 -8.71 17.96 13.78
CA LYS A 36 -8.62 16.67 13.09
C LYS A 36 -7.18 16.16 13.11
N PRO A 37 -6.93 14.91 13.51
CA PRO A 37 -5.63 14.29 13.35
C PRO A 37 -5.20 14.23 11.87
N ARG A 38 -3.94 14.48 11.58
CA ARG A 38 -3.43 14.70 10.21
C ARG A 38 -2.44 13.61 9.81
N ILE A 39 -2.67 12.96 8.68
CA ILE A 39 -1.75 11.99 8.07
C ILE A 39 -1.12 12.62 6.82
N LYS A 40 0.21 12.59 6.74
CA LYS A 40 0.96 12.82 5.52
C LYS A 40 1.48 11.49 5.01
N PHE A 41 1.03 11.06 3.84
CA PHE A 41 1.48 9.84 3.18
C PHE A 41 2.56 10.18 2.15
N VAL A 42 3.78 9.71 2.41
CA VAL A 42 4.95 9.91 1.54
C VAL A 42 5.21 8.64 0.76
N ILE A 43 5.24 8.75 -0.57
CA ILE A 43 5.33 7.63 -1.50
C ILE A 43 6.67 7.70 -2.24
N ASN A 44 7.52 6.68 -2.07
CA ASN A 44 8.74 6.47 -2.85
C ASN A 44 8.43 5.86 -4.23
N GLY A 45 7.55 6.53 -4.97
CA GLY A 45 6.93 6.06 -6.19
C GLY A 45 5.77 6.98 -6.57
N ASN A 46 4.77 6.41 -7.26
CA ASN A 46 3.58 7.10 -7.71
C ASN A 46 2.30 6.32 -7.40
N LEU A 47 1.20 7.03 -7.26
CA LEU A 47 -0.14 6.47 -7.35
C LEU A 47 -0.46 6.07 -8.80
N GLY A 48 -1.50 5.25 -8.97
CA GLY A 48 -1.89 4.70 -10.27
C GLY A 48 -1.27 3.34 -10.58
N ASP A 49 -0.59 2.72 -9.62
CA ASP A 49 -0.04 1.36 -9.76
C ASP A 49 -1.12 0.26 -9.78
N ARG A 50 -2.37 0.62 -9.46
CA ARG A 50 -3.55 -0.27 -9.37
C ARG A 50 -3.35 -1.42 -8.38
N SER A 51 -2.38 -1.31 -7.48
CA SER A 51 -1.81 -2.41 -6.72
C SER A 51 -1.49 -1.98 -5.29
N PHE A 52 -0.24 -1.68 -4.98
CA PHE A 52 0.30 -1.56 -3.63
C PHE A 52 0.07 -0.16 -3.04
N PHE A 53 0.53 0.89 -3.74
CA PHE A 53 0.36 2.26 -3.28
C PHE A 53 -1.08 2.73 -3.38
N ASP A 54 -1.81 2.31 -4.43
CA ASP A 54 -3.24 2.59 -4.54
C ASP A 54 -4.05 1.90 -3.42
N SER A 55 -3.64 0.69 -2.98
CA SER A 55 -4.24 0.02 -1.81
C SER A 55 -4.03 0.84 -0.54
N ALA A 56 -2.79 1.25 -0.26
CA ALA A 56 -2.47 2.08 0.90
C ALA A 56 -3.25 3.39 0.89
N TYR A 57 -3.29 4.08 -0.26
CA TYR A 57 -4.04 5.33 -0.43
C TYR A 57 -5.54 5.15 -0.21
N ALA A 58 -6.16 4.11 -0.77
CA ALA A 58 -7.58 3.83 -0.57
C ALA A 58 -7.93 3.60 0.91
N GLY A 59 -7.06 2.93 1.67
CA GLY A 59 -7.21 2.76 3.12
C GLY A 59 -7.11 4.07 3.90
N LEU A 60 -6.22 4.96 3.49
CA LEU A 60 -6.07 6.29 4.10
C LEU A 60 -7.22 7.23 3.72
N GLN A 61 -7.77 7.14 2.50
CA GLN A 61 -9.00 7.86 2.14
C GLN A 61 -10.20 7.38 2.97
N LYS A 62 -10.30 6.06 3.19
CA LYS A 62 -11.30 5.50 4.11
C LYS A 62 -11.10 6.00 5.55
N THR A 63 -9.86 6.17 5.98
CA THR A 63 -9.51 6.74 7.29
C THR A 63 -9.96 8.19 7.42
N GLU A 64 -9.75 9.03 6.40
CA GLU A 64 -10.25 10.40 6.36
C GLU A 64 -11.79 10.43 6.47
N LYS A 65 -12.48 9.62 5.66
CA LYS A 65 -13.95 9.55 5.63
C LYS A 65 -14.55 9.05 6.95
N ASP A 66 -14.05 7.93 7.48
CA ASP A 66 -14.70 7.22 8.57
C ASP A 66 -14.21 7.65 9.95
N LEU A 67 -12.93 8.07 10.05
CA LEU A 67 -12.27 8.39 11.31
C LEU A 67 -11.97 9.88 11.47
N GLY A 68 -12.26 10.71 10.46
CA GLY A 68 -12.15 12.16 10.54
C GLY A 68 -10.70 12.67 10.60
N TYR A 69 -9.75 11.89 10.09
CA TYR A 69 -8.41 12.39 9.80
C TYR A 69 -8.44 13.33 8.60
N SER A 70 -7.41 14.15 8.41
CA SER A 70 -7.11 14.76 7.11
C SER A 70 -5.93 14.07 6.45
N LEU A 71 -5.98 13.87 5.13
CA LEU A 71 -4.92 13.23 4.37
C LEU A 71 -4.20 14.22 3.44
N LYS A 72 -2.87 14.24 3.48
CA LYS A 72 -2.01 14.84 2.45
C LYS A 72 -1.12 13.77 1.84
N VAL A 73 -0.94 13.80 0.52
CA VAL A 73 -0.07 12.86 -0.20
C VAL A 73 1.11 13.59 -0.82
N VAL A 74 2.28 12.97 -0.76
CA VAL A 74 3.52 13.43 -1.41
C VAL A 74 4.08 12.26 -2.24
N GLU A 75 4.09 12.41 -3.56
CA GLU A 75 4.67 11.44 -4.49
C GLU A 75 6.09 11.88 -4.87
N LEU A 76 7.09 11.08 -4.51
CA LEU A 76 8.51 11.37 -4.81
C LEU A 76 8.97 10.79 -6.14
N GLY A 77 8.13 9.97 -6.79
CA GLY A 77 8.48 9.27 -8.03
C GLY A 77 9.49 8.15 -7.81
N SER A 78 9.95 7.54 -8.90
CA SER A 78 10.90 6.41 -8.87
C SER A 78 12.37 6.80 -8.83
N ASP A 79 12.68 8.09 -8.93
CA ASP A 79 14.06 8.60 -8.87
C ASP A 79 14.57 8.60 -7.43
N ARG A 80 15.33 7.55 -7.09
CA ARG A 80 15.90 7.33 -5.76
C ARG A 80 16.74 8.48 -5.25
N THR A 81 17.35 9.28 -6.14
CA THR A 81 18.19 10.41 -5.74
C THR A 81 17.38 11.53 -5.07
N LYS A 82 16.06 11.56 -5.26
CA LYS A 82 15.15 12.56 -4.68
C LYS A 82 14.51 12.10 -3.38
N TRP A 83 14.63 10.83 -3.02
CA TRP A 83 13.90 10.28 -1.88
C TRP A 83 14.36 10.89 -0.56
N ALA A 84 15.67 10.95 -0.30
CA ALA A 84 16.21 11.50 0.94
C ALA A 84 15.71 12.92 1.22
N SER A 85 15.96 13.87 0.31
CA SER A 85 15.49 15.25 0.44
C SER A 85 13.97 15.35 0.52
N GLY A 86 13.24 14.51 -0.22
CA GLY A 86 11.78 14.49 -0.18
C GLY A 86 11.21 14.02 1.17
N PHE A 87 11.86 13.05 1.83
CA PHE A 87 11.50 12.60 3.16
C PHE A 87 11.86 13.64 4.23
N GLU A 88 13.03 14.27 4.13
CA GLU A 88 13.43 15.39 5.00
C GLU A 88 12.44 16.55 4.91
N ASP A 89 12.11 17.01 3.70
CA ASP A 89 11.14 18.08 3.46
C ASP A 89 9.74 17.71 4.00
N ALA A 90 9.33 16.45 3.81
CA ALA A 90 8.07 15.96 4.32
C ALA A 90 8.05 15.92 5.86
N ALA A 91 9.13 15.53 6.51
CA ALA A 91 9.22 15.46 7.97
C ALA A 91 9.30 16.84 8.62
N ALA A 92 9.98 17.81 7.98
CA ALA A 92 10.14 19.18 8.47
C ALA A 92 8.84 20.00 8.48
N GLY A 93 7.82 19.60 7.70
CA GLY A 93 6.54 20.32 7.64
C GLY A 93 5.66 20.14 8.89
N ASP A 94 5.04 21.21 9.38
CA ASP A 94 4.15 21.14 10.57
C ASP A 94 2.72 20.66 10.30
N ASP A 95 2.40 20.29 9.07
CA ASP A 95 1.07 19.95 8.55
C ASP A 95 0.63 18.50 8.80
N TYR A 96 1.33 17.76 9.66
CA TYR A 96 0.99 16.37 10.01
C TYR A 96 1.18 16.05 11.50
N ASP A 97 0.49 15.01 11.96
CA ASP A 97 0.69 14.37 13.25
C ASP A 97 1.28 12.96 13.06
N VAL A 98 0.93 12.30 11.95
CA VAL A 98 1.45 11.01 11.50
C VAL A 98 2.07 11.15 10.10
N LEU A 99 3.32 10.74 9.93
CA LEU A 99 3.94 10.52 8.62
C LEU A 99 3.86 9.02 8.30
N ALA A 100 3.14 8.66 7.25
CA ALA A 100 3.02 7.30 6.76
C ALA A 100 3.94 7.10 5.55
N ALA A 101 4.67 5.99 5.51
CA ALA A 101 5.55 5.59 4.42
C ALA A 101 5.55 4.07 4.25
N GLY A 102 5.89 3.59 3.06
CA GLY A 102 5.86 2.16 2.73
C GLY A 102 7.17 1.65 2.17
N THR A 103 7.31 0.33 2.09
CA THR A 103 8.44 -0.41 1.50
C THR A 103 9.72 -0.43 2.33
N VAL A 104 10.55 -1.44 2.08
CA VAL A 104 11.89 -1.59 2.70
C VAL A 104 12.84 -0.44 2.38
N ASP A 105 12.68 0.19 1.21
CA ASP A 105 13.54 1.29 0.76
C ASP A 105 13.34 2.59 1.57
N THR A 106 12.29 2.66 2.41
CA THR A 106 12.02 3.83 3.27
C THR A 106 12.41 3.62 4.73
N VAL A 107 12.87 2.42 5.10
CA VAL A 107 13.22 2.06 6.49
C VAL A 107 14.29 3.00 7.05
N ASP A 108 15.33 3.28 6.28
CA ASP A 108 16.46 4.11 6.75
C ASP A 108 16.02 5.56 6.95
N PHE A 109 15.28 6.15 6.00
CA PHE A 109 14.74 7.51 6.13
C PHE A 109 13.85 7.66 7.37
N VAL A 110 12.95 6.69 7.61
CA VAL A 110 12.09 6.72 8.80
C VAL A 110 12.91 6.54 10.07
N SER A 111 13.93 5.67 10.06
CA SER A 111 14.78 5.41 11.24
C SER A 111 15.60 6.64 11.64
N GLU A 112 16.08 7.41 10.67
CA GLU A 112 16.85 8.65 10.90
C GLU A 112 15.95 9.81 11.35
N LEU A 113 14.77 9.98 10.73
CA LEU A 113 13.88 11.12 11.01
C LEU A 113 13.05 10.94 12.28
N ALA A 114 12.66 9.71 12.63
CA ALA A 114 11.86 9.44 13.82
C ALA A 114 12.41 10.06 15.13
N PRO A 115 13.71 9.96 15.46
CA PRO A 115 14.28 10.61 16.65
C PRO A 115 14.35 12.13 16.58
N GLU A 116 14.40 12.74 15.39
CA GLU A 116 14.44 14.20 15.23
C GLU A 116 13.09 14.85 15.49
N TYR A 117 11.99 14.11 15.28
CA TYR A 117 10.62 14.58 15.48
C TYR A 117 9.89 13.75 16.54
N PRO A 118 10.30 13.80 17.83
CA PRO A 118 9.77 12.92 18.89
C PRO A 118 8.27 13.13 19.18
N ASP A 119 7.75 14.31 18.89
CA ASP A 119 6.34 14.66 19.06
C ASP A 119 5.46 14.16 17.90
N LYS A 120 6.07 13.80 16.77
CA LYS A 120 5.39 13.22 15.61
C LYS A 120 5.37 11.70 15.69
N LYS A 121 4.44 11.09 14.96
CA LYS A 121 4.36 9.63 14.80
C LYS A 121 4.73 9.23 13.38
N PHE A 122 5.34 8.06 13.26
CA PHE A 122 5.72 7.49 11.98
C PHE A 122 5.08 6.12 11.81
N TRP A 123 4.41 5.90 10.68
CA TRP A 123 3.88 4.59 10.30
C TRP A 123 4.66 4.09 9.10
N LEU A 124 5.27 2.92 9.26
CA LEU A 124 6.00 2.23 8.22
C LEU A 124 5.25 0.93 7.89
N PHE A 125 4.83 0.75 6.64
CA PHE A 125 4.26 -0.52 6.19
C PHE A 125 5.17 -1.20 5.18
N ASP A 126 5.15 -2.52 5.16
CA ASP A 126 6.01 -3.32 4.29
C ASP A 126 7.52 -3.09 4.51
N GLY A 127 7.86 -2.82 5.76
CA GLY A 127 9.20 -2.58 6.26
C GLY A 127 9.16 -2.51 7.78
N SER A 128 10.29 -2.77 8.42
CA SER A 128 10.42 -2.60 9.87
C SER A 128 11.73 -1.91 10.19
N VAL A 129 11.64 -0.89 11.03
CA VAL A 129 12.81 -0.26 11.66
C VAL A 129 13.45 -1.21 12.67
N ASP A 130 14.71 -0.93 13.02
CA ASP A 130 15.38 -1.57 14.14
C ASP A 130 15.02 -0.87 15.46
N TYR A 131 14.18 -1.52 16.26
CA TYR A 131 13.79 -1.03 17.58
C TYR A 131 14.85 -1.22 18.67
N THR A 132 16.00 -1.84 18.37
CA THR A 132 17.10 -1.98 19.34
C THR A 132 17.93 -0.70 19.47
N GLY A 133 17.83 0.20 18.49
CA GLY A 133 18.57 1.45 18.40
C GLY A 133 19.99 1.33 17.83
N LYS A 134 20.31 0.22 17.13
CA LYS A 134 21.63 -0.01 16.53
C LYS A 134 21.71 0.52 15.09
N SER A 135 20.59 0.66 14.39
CA SER A 135 20.54 1.09 12.99
C SER A 135 19.87 2.46 12.81
N GLY A 136 20.53 3.53 13.26
CA GLY A 136 20.12 4.92 12.95
C GLY A 136 19.03 5.52 13.85
N CYS A 137 18.22 4.71 14.52
CA CYS A 137 17.13 5.20 15.35
C CYS A 137 17.54 5.42 16.82
N SER A 138 18.13 6.58 17.12
CA SER A 138 18.70 6.89 18.44
C SER A 138 17.68 6.87 19.60
N ASN A 139 16.40 7.11 19.30
CA ASN A 139 15.29 7.01 20.27
C ASN A 139 14.66 5.60 20.34
N LYS A 140 15.34 4.58 19.80
CA LYS A 140 14.84 3.20 19.65
C LYS A 140 13.51 3.11 18.88
N CYS A 141 13.23 4.10 18.05
CA CYS A 141 12.03 4.18 17.22
C CYS A 141 10.73 4.09 18.04
N ALA A 142 10.73 4.65 19.26
CA ALA A 142 9.60 4.60 20.18
C ALA A 142 8.33 5.29 19.64
N ASN A 143 8.45 6.19 18.66
CA ASN A 143 7.36 6.85 17.96
C ASN A 143 7.04 6.25 16.56
N VAL A 144 7.63 5.08 16.25
CA VAL A 144 7.41 4.37 14.98
C VAL A 144 6.54 3.13 15.17
N TYR A 145 5.51 3.00 14.35
CA TYR A 145 4.74 1.78 14.17
C TYR A 145 5.14 1.13 12.84
N SER A 146 5.69 -0.08 12.90
CA SER A 146 6.04 -0.86 11.71
C SER A 146 5.09 -2.04 11.55
N VAL A 147 4.54 -2.23 10.36
CA VAL A 147 3.74 -3.40 9.99
C VAL A 147 4.30 -4.10 8.77
N THR A 148 4.69 -5.36 8.93
CA THR A 148 5.11 -6.25 7.85
C THR A 148 3.99 -7.23 7.51
N PHE A 149 4.11 -7.88 6.36
CA PHE A 149 3.12 -8.83 5.87
C PHE A 149 3.75 -10.22 5.82
N LYS A 150 2.94 -11.26 6.01
CA LYS A 150 3.34 -12.65 5.75
C LYS A 150 2.95 -13.03 4.33
N GLN A 151 3.51 -12.35 3.34
CA GLN A 151 3.09 -12.52 1.95
C GLN A 151 3.31 -13.94 1.42
N ASN A 152 4.31 -14.66 1.94
CA ASN A 152 4.49 -16.09 1.67
C ASN A 152 3.22 -16.92 1.93
N GLU A 153 2.45 -16.62 2.98
CA GLU A 153 1.23 -17.37 3.31
C GLU A 153 0.17 -17.27 2.20
N ALA A 154 -0.06 -16.07 1.65
CA ALA A 154 -1.00 -15.90 0.54
C ALA A 154 -0.39 -16.37 -0.80
N ALA A 155 0.92 -16.23 -0.98
CA ALA A 155 1.62 -16.77 -2.13
C ALA A 155 1.54 -18.30 -2.20
N TYR A 156 1.57 -18.99 -1.05
CA TYR A 156 1.31 -20.43 -0.98
C TYR A 156 -0.06 -20.81 -1.53
N LEU A 157 -1.10 -20.07 -1.19
CA LEU A 157 -2.43 -20.28 -1.76
C LEU A 157 -2.45 -20.02 -3.26
N ALA A 158 -1.72 -19.01 -3.74
CA ALA A 158 -1.56 -18.73 -5.16
C ALA A 158 -0.91 -19.89 -5.90
N GLY A 159 0.21 -20.40 -5.40
CA GLY A 159 0.91 -21.54 -6.00
C GLY A 159 0.05 -22.81 -6.04
N PHE A 160 -0.63 -23.10 -4.93
CA PHE A 160 -1.54 -24.24 -4.83
C PHE A 160 -2.67 -24.15 -5.85
N LEU A 161 -3.30 -22.98 -5.95
CA LEU A 161 -4.36 -22.73 -6.92
C LEU A 161 -3.84 -22.84 -8.36
N ALA A 162 -2.66 -22.27 -8.66
CA ALA A 162 -2.09 -22.27 -10.00
C ALA A 162 -1.85 -23.70 -10.51
N ASP A 163 -1.27 -24.57 -9.67
CA ASP A 163 -1.08 -25.98 -10.02
C ASP A 163 -2.43 -26.68 -10.27
N LYS A 164 -3.40 -26.54 -9.36
CA LYS A 164 -4.72 -27.17 -9.49
C LYS A 164 -5.44 -26.77 -10.78
N LEU A 165 -5.37 -25.50 -11.16
CA LEU A 165 -5.98 -24.99 -12.38
C LEU A 165 -5.34 -25.56 -13.64
N VAL A 166 -4.00 -25.62 -13.69
CA VAL A 166 -3.26 -26.12 -14.85
C VAL A 166 -3.36 -27.64 -14.94
N ALA A 167 -3.10 -28.37 -13.85
CA ALA A 167 -3.21 -29.83 -13.81
C ALA A 167 -4.64 -30.31 -14.14
N GLY A 168 -5.66 -29.60 -13.62
CA GLY A 168 -7.06 -29.88 -13.86
C GLY A 168 -7.61 -29.38 -15.20
N LYS A 169 -6.80 -28.67 -16.02
CA LYS A 169 -7.24 -28.04 -17.28
C LYS A 169 -8.50 -27.18 -17.12
N SER A 170 -8.60 -26.49 -15.98
CA SER A 170 -9.84 -25.81 -15.56
C SER A 170 -10.07 -24.50 -16.32
N LEU A 171 -9.00 -23.88 -16.80
CA LEU A 171 -9.06 -22.60 -17.50
C LEU A 171 -9.34 -22.82 -19.00
N PRO A 172 -10.24 -22.03 -19.61
CA PRO A 172 -10.47 -22.07 -21.05
C PRO A 172 -9.18 -21.95 -21.87
N GLY A 173 -8.93 -22.91 -22.77
CA GLY A 173 -7.72 -22.94 -23.59
C GLY A 173 -6.46 -23.47 -22.90
N SER A 174 -6.58 -23.99 -21.66
CA SER A 174 -5.54 -24.73 -20.97
C SER A 174 -5.12 -25.98 -21.77
N ALA A 175 -3.81 -26.24 -21.83
CA ALA A 175 -3.25 -27.45 -22.43
C ALA A 175 -2.96 -28.53 -21.38
N GLY A 176 -2.89 -28.16 -20.10
CA GLY A 176 -2.48 -28.99 -18.97
C GLY A 176 -1.01 -29.36 -19.03
N ASN A 177 -0.15 -28.42 -19.41
CA ASN A 177 1.29 -28.66 -19.56
C ASN A 177 2.10 -28.44 -18.27
N GLY A 178 1.44 -28.08 -17.17
CA GLY A 178 2.04 -27.91 -15.84
C GLY A 178 2.90 -26.66 -15.68
N LYS A 179 2.84 -25.67 -16.59
CA LYS A 179 3.69 -24.47 -16.52
C LYS A 179 2.93 -23.23 -16.09
N VAL A 180 3.53 -22.48 -15.17
CA VAL A 180 3.07 -21.19 -14.67
C VAL A 180 4.26 -20.23 -14.56
N GLY A 181 3.98 -18.93 -14.51
CA GLY A 181 5.00 -17.88 -14.41
C GLY A 181 4.82 -17.00 -13.18
N VAL A 182 5.93 -16.57 -12.59
CA VAL A 182 5.98 -15.52 -11.57
C VAL A 182 6.97 -14.46 -12.03
N ILE A 183 6.52 -13.21 -12.09
CA ILE A 183 7.35 -12.05 -12.47
C ILE A 183 7.53 -11.17 -11.24
N GLY A 184 8.73 -11.15 -10.67
CA GLY A 184 9.06 -10.21 -9.58
C GLY A 184 9.50 -8.85 -10.11
N GLY A 185 9.36 -7.78 -9.32
CA GLY A 185 9.98 -6.49 -9.66
C GLY A 185 11.50 -6.58 -9.64
N VAL A 186 12.07 -6.86 -8.46
CA VAL A 186 13.51 -7.02 -8.23
C VAL A 186 13.75 -8.14 -7.22
N LYS A 187 14.93 -8.78 -7.27
CA LYS A 187 15.27 -9.89 -6.39
C LYS A 187 15.73 -9.39 -5.01
N ILE A 188 14.78 -9.15 -4.12
CA ILE A 188 14.96 -8.74 -2.73
C ILE A 188 14.13 -9.63 -1.79
N PRO A 189 14.44 -9.71 -0.48
CA PRO A 189 13.75 -10.63 0.44
C PRO A 189 12.22 -10.56 0.39
N VAL A 190 11.64 -9.36 0.31
CA VAL A 190 10.17 -9.18 0.20
C VAL A 190 9.58 -9.91 -1.00
N ILE A 191 10.23 -9.80 -2.17
CA ILE A 191 9.79 -10.43 -3.42
C ILE A 191 10.10 -11.92 -3.42
N GLU A 192 11.25 -12.32 -2.88
CA GLU A 192 11.60 -13.73 -2.72
C GLU A 192 10.61 -14.44 -1.79
N ASP A 193 10.07 -13.77 -0.76
CA ASP A 193 9.06 -14.33 0.15
C ASP A 193 7.78 -14.75 -0.60
N PHE A 194 7.34 -13.95 -1.58
CA PHE A 194 6.28 -14.37 -2.50
C PHE A 194 6.69 -15.58 -3.35
N VAL A 195 7.90 -15.57 -3.92
CA VAL A 195 8.36 -16.66 -4.81
C VAL A 195 8.49 -17.99 -4.07
N VAL A 196 9.05 -18.00 -2.86
CA VAL A 196 9.21 -19.24 -2.06
C VAL A 196 7.87 -19.75 -1.57
N GLY A 197 6.96 -18.87 -1.16
CA GLY A 197 5.59 -19.25 -0.80
C GLY A 197 4.86 -19.88 -1.99
N PHE A 198 4.92 -19.25 -3.16
CA PHE A 198 4.32 -19.77 -4.39
C PHE A 198 4.84 -21.16 -4.77
N LYS A 199 6.16 -21.34 -4.76
CA LYS A 199 6.76 -22.64 -5.08
C LYS A 199 6.31 -23.71 -4.09
N ALA A 200 6.30 -23.42 -2.79
CA ALA A 200 5.84 -24.35 -1.77
C ALA A 200 4.36 -24.73 -1.94
N GLY A 201 3.51 -23.77 -2.31
CA GLY A 201 2.10 -24.01 -2.61
C GLY A 201 1.90 -24.90 -3.83
N PHE A 202 2.64 -24.60 -4.90
CA PHE A 202 2.62 -25.35 -6.15
C PHE A 202 3.06 -26.81 -5.94
N GLU A 203 4.12 -27.03 -5.16
CA GLU A 203 4.58 -28.38 -4.78
C GLU A 203 3.57 -29.12 -3.90
N ALA A 204 2.94 -28.43 -2.95
CA ALA A 204 1.93 -29.04 -2.08
C ALA A 204 0.66 -29.48 -2.83
N ALA A 205 0.38 -28.90 -4.00
CA ALA A 205 -0.73 -29.29 -4.86
C ALA A 205 -0.40 -30.52 -5.75
N GLY A 206 0.87 -30.88 -5.87
CA GLY A 206 1.37 -32.02 -6.65
C GLY A 206 2.29 -31.64 -7.81
N GLY A 207 2.49 -30.34 -8.06
CA GLY A 207 3.37 -29.83 -9.10
C GLY A 207 4.86 -29.97 -8.77
N ASN A 208 5.72 -29.91 -9.80
CA ASN A 208 7.16 -29.81 -9.62
C ASN A 208 7.61 -28.37 -9.84
N ALA A 209 7.92 -27.63 -8.77
CA ALA A 209 8.26 -26.21 -8.91
C ALA A 209 9.57 -25.95 -9.67
N SER A 210 10.49 -26.92 -9.73
CA SER A 210 11.76 -26.75 -10.44
C SER A 210 11.61 -26.72 -11.96
N SER A 211 10.54 -27.34 -12.50
CA SER A 211 10.26 -27.39 -13.94
C SER A 211 8.96 -26.69 -14.34
N GLY A 212 8.02 -26.53 -13.41
CA GLY A 212 6.69 -25.96 -13.64
C GLY A 212 6.58 -24.46 -13.34
N VAL A 213 7.46 -23.89 -12.50
CA VAL A 213 7.38 -22.48 -12.11
C VAL A 213 8.51 -21.68 -12.75
N LEU A 214 8.17 -20.92 -13.79
CA LEU A 214 9.08 -19.96 -14.42
C LEU A 214 9.17 -18.71 -13.54
N VAL A 215 10.38 -18.31 -13.15
CA VAL A 215 10.60 -17.08 -12.38
C VAL A 215 11.52 -16.15 -13.16
N GLN A 216 11.09 -14.90 -13.36
CA GLN A 216 11.93 -13.83 -13.87
C GLN A 216 11.67 -12.53 -13.11
N TYR A 217 12.58 -11.57 -13.21
CA TYR A 217 12.45 -10.27 -12.60
C TYR A 217 12.49 -9.19 -13.68
N VAL A 218 11.72 -8.12 -13.49
CA VAL A 218 11.76 -6.93 -14.34
C VAL A 218 13.16 -6.33 -14.32
N GLY A 219 13.70 -6.09 -13.13
CA GLY A 219 15.04 -5.54 -12.93
C GLY A 219 15.18 -4.11 -13.46
N GLY A 220 16.41 -3.70 -13.77
CA GLY A 220 16.72 -2.35 -14.24
C GLY A 220 16.55 -1.28 -13.16
N ASP A 221 16.47 -0.02 -13.60
CA ASP A 221 16.40 1.16 -12.71
C ASP A 221 14.99 1.45 -12.19
N ASN A 222 13.96 0.86 -12.82
CA ASN A 222 12.55 1.04 -12.45
C ASN A 222 11.79 -0.29 -12.35
N PRO A 223 12.20 -1.22 -11.46
CA PRO A 223 11.68 -2.58 -11.42
C PRO A 223 10.17 -2.69 -11.16
N PHE A 224 9.57 -1.69 -10.53
CA PHE A 224 8.14 -1.63 -10.20
C PHE A 224 7.35 -0.66 -11.09
N GLY A 225 8.00 -0.05 -12.09
CA GLY A 225 7.44 1.00 -12.96
C GLY A 225 7.70 0.83 -14.46
N ASP A 226 7.98 -0.40 -14.93
CA ASP A 226 8.22 -0.71 -16.35
C ASP A 226 7.23 -1.76 -16.89
N PRO A 227 5.98 -1.35 -17.24
CA PRO A 227 4.99 -2.24 -17.82
C PRO A 227 5.42 -2.87 -19.14
N ALA A 228 6.23 -2.16 -19.94
CA ALA A 228 6.71 -2.65 -21.23
C ALA A 228 7.64 -3.86 -21.03
N LYS A 229 8.54 -3.80 -20.05
CA LYS A 229 9.39 -4.93 -19.69
C LYS A 229 8.59 -6.07 -19.08
N GLY A 230 7.63 -5.78 -18.19
CA GLY A 230 6.71 -6.78 -17.65
C GLY A 230 5.96 -7.54 -18.74
N LYS A 231 5.44 -6.83 -19.75
CA LYS A 231 4.80 -7.42 -20.94
C LYS A 231 5.74 -8.29 -21.76
N GLN A 232 6.99 -7.85 -21.98
CA GLN A 232 7.99 -8.63 -22.70
C GLN A 232 8.24 -9.98 -22.01
N ILE A 233 8.46 -9.95 -20.69
CA ILE A 233 8.72 -11.14 -19.88
C ILE A 233 7.51 -12.08 -19.89
N ALA A 234 6.31 -11.55 -19.66
CA ALA A 234 5.07 -12.35 -19.69
C ALA A 234 4.84 -13.01 -21.05
N SER A 235 5.08 -12.27 -22.14
CA SER A 235 4.92 -12.80 -23.50
C SER A 235 5.87 -13.97 -23.74
N ALA A 236 7.12 -13.87 -23.23
CA ALA A 236 8.08 -14.96 -23.30
C ALA A 236 7.66 -16.16 -22.43
N MET A 237 7.08 -15.95 -21.24
CA MET A 237 6.56 -17.03 -20.39
C MET A 237 5.38 -17.76 -21.03
N TYR A 238 4.40 -17.02 -21.58
CA TYR A 238 3.30 -17.62 -22.32
C TYR A 238 3.79 -18.37 -23.57
N GLY A 239 4.78 -17.83 -24.29
CA GLY A 239 5.44 -18.53 -25.41
C GLY A 239 6.18 -19.82 -25.00
N GLN A 240 6.67 -19.90 -23.76
CA GLN A 240 7.24 -21.12 -23.16
C GLN A 240 6.18 -22.11 -22.63
N GLY A 241 4.91 -21.74 -22.75
CA GLY A 241 3.76 -22.56 -22.39
C GLY A 241 3.15 -22.24 -21.03
N ALA A 242 3.56 -21.18 -20.33
CA ALA A 242 2.86 -20.81 -19.09
C ALA A 242 1.36 -20.61 -19.37
N GLU A 243 0.50 -21.10 -18.48
CA GLU A 243 -0.95 -20.93 -18.62
C GLU A 243 -1.49 -19.80 -17.76
N VAL A 244 -0.82 -19.56 -16.62
CA VAL A 244 -1.06 -18.47 -15.70
C VAL A 244 0.27 -17.76 -15.42
N VAL A 245 0.28 -16.43 -15.46
CA VAL A 245 1.42 -15.62 -15.00
C VAL A 245 0.98 -14.69 -13.87
N TRP A 246 1.78 -14.63 -12.80
CA TRP A 246 1.53 -13.77 -11.63
C TRP A 246 2.60 -12.67 -11.53
N PRO A 247 2.23 -11.38 -11.67
CA PRO A 247 3.17 -10.28 -11.52
C PRO A 247 3.22 -9.76 -10.09
N VAL A 248 4.29 -10.08 -9.37
CA VAL A 248 4.66 -9.48 -8.08
C VAL A 248 5.61 -8.29 -8.33
N ALA A 249 5.12 -7.31 -9.08
CA ALA A 249 5.98 -6.29 -9.70
C ALA A 249 5.37 -4.87 -9.76
N GLY A 250 4.43 -4.53 -8.88
CA GLY A 250 3.79 -3.21 -8.87
C GLY A 250 3.20 -2.85 -10.23
N SER A 251 3.39 -1.61 -10.69
CA SER A 251 2.86 -1.17 -11.99
C SER A 251 3.53 -1.84 -13.20
N SER A 252 4.76 -2.36 -13.09
CA SER A 252 5.35 -3.23 -14.12
C SER A 252 4.47 -4.45 -14.42
N GLY A 253 3.69 -4.89 -13.42
CA GLY A 253 2.75 -6.00 -13.55
C GLY A 253 1.60 -5.73 -14.53
N LEU A 254 1.28 -4.47 -14.84
CA LEU A 254 0.17 -4.13 -15.74
C LEU A 254 0.37 -4.70 -17.15
N GLY A 255 1.62 -4.79 -17.61
CA GLY A 255 1.96 -5.40 -18.89
C GLY A 255 1.66 -6.90 -18.99
N VAL A 256 1.53 -7.60 -17.85
CA VAL A 256 1.16 -9.02 -17.82
C VAL A 256 -0.28 -9.23 -18.25
N PHE A 257 -1.21 -8.36 -17.84
CA PHE A 257 -2.61 -8.46 -18.25
C PHE A 257 -2.78 -8.20 -19.75
N GLU A 258 -2.05 -7.23 -20.30
CA GLU A 258 -2.00 -7.02 -21.75
C GLU A 258 -1.48 -8.26 -22.49
N SER A 259 -0.41 -8.87 -21.97
CA SER A 259 0.16 -10.08 -22.55
C SER A 259 -0.78 -11.28 -22.43
N ALA A 260 -1.52 -11.39 -21.32
CA ALA A 260 -2.51 -12.44 -21.10
C ALA A 260 -3.63 -12.37 -22.14
N VAL A 261 -4.16 -11.17 -22.43
CA VAL A 261 -5.15 -10.95 -23.48
C VAL A 261 -4.60 -11.39 -24.84
N ALA A 262 -3.41 -10.91 -25.21
CA ALA A 262 -2.79 -11.24 -26.50
C ALA A 262 -2.52 -12.74 -26.67
N ALA A 263 -2.09 -13.40 -25.59
CA ALA A 263 -1.82 -14.83 -25.56
C ALA A 263 -3.07 -15.70 -25.43
N LYS A 264 -4.24 -15.12 -25.14
CA LYS A 264 -5.46 -15.83 -24.73
C LYS A 264 -5.18 -16.77 -23.55
N ARG A 265 -4.56 -16.20 -22.53
CA ARG A 265 -4.13 -16.82 -21.28
C ARG A 265 -4.59 -15.99 -20.08
N TYR A 266 -4.27 -16.48 -18.89
CA TYR A 266 -4.76 -15.93 -17.64
C TYR A 266 -3.63 -15.37 -16.78
N ALA A 267 -3.98 -14.47 -15.88
CA ALA A 267 -3.07 -13.92 -14.89
C ALA A 267 -3.68 -13.99 -13.49
N PHE A 268 -2.82 -13.96 -12.50
CA PHE A 268 -3.21 -13.57 -11.15
C PHE A 268 -2.91 -12.09 -10.95
N GLY A 269 -3.71 -11.42 -10.12
CA GLY A 269 -3.38 -10.09 -9.62
C GLY A 269 -2.59 -10.12 -8.33
N VAL A 270 -2.10 -8.97 -7.89
CA VAL A 270 -1.36 -8.79 -6.63
C VAL A 270 -1.80 -7.51 -5.92
N ASP A 271 -1.61 -7.47 -4.60
CA ASP A 271 -1.88 -6.42 -3.63
C ASP A 271 -3.34 -5.98 -3.48
N SER A 272 -4.00 -5.70 -4.60
CA SER A 272 -5.38 -5.23 -4.72
C SER A 272 -6.23 -6.20 -5.54
N ASP A 273 -7.57 -6.06 -5.48
CA ASP A 273 -8.49 -6.73 -6.40
C ASP A 273 -8.34 -6.14 -7.82
N GLN A 274 -7.39 -6.67 -8.60
CA GLN A 274 -7.06 -6.17 -9.93
C GLN A 274 -8.15 -6.48 -10.96
N TYR A 275 -9.09 -7.38 -10.66
CA TYR A 275 -10.33 -7.47 -11.43
C TYR A 275 -11.17 -6.19 -11.31
N LYS A 276 -11.06 -5.44 -10.22
CA LYS A 276 -11.77 -4.15 -10.03
C LYS A 276 -10.92 -2.93 -10.39
N THR A 277 -9.62 -2.95 -10.11
CA THR A 277 -8.76 -1.77 -10.29
C THR A 277 -8.28 -1.56 -11.74
N LEU A 278 -8.22 -2.62 -12.54
CA LEU A 278 -7.94 -2.50 -13.98
C LEU A 278 -9.12 -1.83 -14.70
N THR A 279 -8.81 -0.98 -15.68
CA THR A 279 -9.82 -0.21 -16.43
C THR A 279 -10.25 -0.91 -17.72
N ASP A 280 -9.35 -1.69 -18.33
CA ASP A 280 -9.63 -2.42 -19.57
C ASP A 280 -10.44 -3.69 -19.30
N ALA A 281 -11.56 -3.85 -20.01
CA ALA A 281 -12.49 -4.95 -19.76
C ALA A 281 -11.89 -6.32 -20.10
N ASP A 282 -11.13 -6.42 -21.18
CA ASP A 282 -10.54 -7.69 -21.63
C ASP A 282 -9.44 -8.12 -20.67
N GLN A 283 -8.59 -7.19 -20.22
CA GLN A 283 -7.60 -7.45 -19.19
C GLN A 283 -8.24 -7.98 -17.90
N ARG A 284 -9.33 -7.35 -17.43
CA ARG A 284 -10.05 -7.82 -16.23
C ARG A 284 -10.52 -9.26 -16.37
N GLN A 285 -11.02 -9.67 -17.55
CA GLN A 285 -11.47 -11.05 -17.76
C GLN A 285 -10.34 -12.09 -17.67
N THR A 286 -9.07 -11.68 -17.84
CA THR A 286 -7.92 -12.57 -17.67
C THR A 286 -7.54 -12.82 -16.20
N VAL A 287 -8.05 -12.01 -15.26
CA VAL A 287 -7.69 -12.10 -13.83
C VAL A 287 -8.47 -13.22 -13.15
N VAL A 288 -7.81 -14.35 -12.84
CA VAL A 288 -8.47 -15.48 -12.16
C VAL A 288 -8.81 -15.14 -10.72
N THR A 289 -7.83 -14.64 -9.98
CA THR A 289 -7.94 -14.09 -8.63
C THR A 289 -6.87 -13.01 -8.47
N SER A 290 -6.89 -12.27 -7.36
CA SER A 290 -5.76 -11.42 -6.97
C SER A 290 -5.30 -11.80 -5.58
N ILE A 291 -3.99 -11.93 -5.40
CA ILE A 291 -3.37 -12.22 -4.11
C ILE A 291 -3.21 -10.91 -3.37
N LEU A 292 -4.01 -10.73 -2.33
CA LEU A 292 -4.14 -9.48 -1.61
C LEU A 292 -3.00 -9.29 -0.63
N LYS A 293 -2.50 -8.06 -0.59
CA LYS A 293 -1.68 -7.50 0.48
C LYS A 293 -2.40 -6.26 0.95
N ASN A 294 -3.13 -6.39 2.06
CA ASN A 294 -4.12 -5.42 2.49
C ASN A 294 -3.47 -4.21 3.17
N ALA A 295 -2.54 -3.53 2.49
CA ALA A 295 -1.82 -2.35 3.00
C ALA A 295 -2.79 -1.24 3.45
N GLY A 296 -3.81 -0.96 2.64
CA GLY A 296 -4.85 -0.01 3.03
C GLY A 296 -5.59 -0.39 4.30
N ASN A 297 -5.95 -1.68 4.46
CA ASN A 297 -6.63 -2.14 5.67
C ASN A 297 -5.71 -2.06 6.89
N ALA A 298 -4.43 -2.42 6.75
CA ALA A 298 -3.45 -2.31 7.82
C ALA A 298 -3.30 -0.86 8.31
N LEU A 299 -3.22 0.11 7.39
CA LEU A 299 -3.17 1.53 7.73
C LEU A 299 -4.49 2.05 8.33
N TYR A 300 -5.63 1.60 7.83
CA TYR A 300 -6.95 1.95 8.39
C TYR A 300 -7.10 1.44 9.83
N LEU A 301 -6.71 0.19 10.09
CA LEU A 301 -6.72 -0.40 11.43
C LEU A 301 -5.73 0.30 12.37
N ALA A 302 -4.54 0.64 11.87
CA ALA A 302 -3.56 1.44 12.60
C ALA A 302 -4.14 2.81 12.99
N ALA A 303 -4.81 3.50 12.06
CA ALA A 303 -5.46 4.78 12.34
C ALA A 303 -6.59 4.69 13.35
N LYS A 304 -7.38 3.62 13.30
CA LYS A 304 -8.43 3.33 14.28
C LYS A 304 -7.83 3.12 15.67
N ALA A 305 -6.79 2.29 15.79
CA ALA A 305 -6.09 2.04 17.04
C ALA A 305 -5.36 3.30 17.56
N ASN A 306 -4.78 4.11 16.67
CA ASN A 306 -4.11 5.36 17.03
C ASN A 306 -5.09 6.37 17.62
N LYS A 307 -6.26 6.53 16.98
CA LYS A 307 -7.32 7.41 17.50
C LYS A 307 -7.86 6.95 18.85
N ALA A 308 -7.86 5.64 19.11
CA ALA A 308 -8.24 5.06 20.39
C ALA A 308 -7.12 5.08 21.44
N GLY A 309 -5.90 5.51 21.10
CA GLY A 309 -4.74 5.46 21.99
C GLY A 309 -4.20 4.05 22.25
N THR A 310 -4.59 3.06 21.44
CA THR A 310 -4.21 1.65 21.61
C THR A 310 -3.21 1.15 20.56
N LEU A 311 -2.82 1.97 19.59
CA LEU A 311 -1.77 1.61 18.63
C LEU A 311 -0.44 1.50 19.37
N ALA A 312 0.19 0.32 19.27
CA ALA A 312 1.43 0.08 19.96
C ALA A 312 2.63 0.48 19.09
N TYR A 313 3.28 1.58 19.47
CA TYR A 313 4.53 2.04 18.88
C TYR A 313 5.73 1.35 19.53
N GLY A 314 6.92 1.44 18.90
CA GLY A 314 8.16 0.93 19.47
C GLY A 314 8.33 -0.60 19.38
N LYS A 315 7.50 -1.28 18.57
CA LYS A 315 7.63 -2.70 18.28
C LYS A 315 7.05 -3.04 16.90
N PRO A 316 7.55 -4.10 16.23
CA PRO A 316 7.01 -4.52 14.95
C PRO A 316 5.68 -5.26 15.13
N ALA A 317 4.80 -5.12 14.13
CA ALA A 317 3.66 -5.98 13.89
C ALA A 317 3.86 -6.77 12.59
N ALA A 318 3.34 -7.98 12.53
CA ALA A 318 3.31 -8.80 11.32
C ALA A 318 1.89 -9.32 11.11
N VAL A 319 1.34 -9.15 9.91
CA VAL A 319 -0.03 -9.55 9.58
C VAL A 319 -0.04 -10.55 8.42
N GLY A 320 -0.66 -11.71 8.64
CA GLY A 320 -0.78 -12.79 7.68
C GLY A 320 -2.24 -13.09 7.33
N LEU A 321 -2.52 -14.33 6.95
CA LEU A 321 -3.87 -14.80 6.66
C LEU A 321 -4.75 -14.78 7.93
N ALA A 322 -4.17 -15.00 9.11
CA ALA A 322 -4.91 -15.03 10.38
C ALA A 322 -5.41 -13.64 10.81
N GLU A 323 -4.65 -12.60 10.47
CA GLU A 323 -4.99 -11.20 10.74
C GLU A 323 -5.68 -10.50 9.55
N ASP A 324 -6.03 -11.26 8.50
CA ASP A 324 -6.54 -10.75 7.22
C ASP A 324 -5.64 -9.65 6.60
N GLY A 325 -4.34 -9.70 6.90
CA GLY A 325 -3.32 -8.81 6.32
C GLY A 325 -2.95 -9.19 4.90
N VAL A 326 -3.09 -10.47 4.57
CA VAL A 326 -2.95 -11.01 3.21
C VAL A 326 -4.11 -11.96 2.91
N GLY A 327 -4.31 -12.30 1.64
CA GLY A 327 -5.39 -13.21 1.24
C GLY A 327 -5.50 -13.38 -0.27
N TYR A 328 -6.68 -13.79 -0.72
CA TYR A 328 -7.01 -13.84 -2.14
C TYR A 328 -8.42 -13.30 -2.35
N VAL A 329 -8.70 -12.85 -3.57
CA VAL A 329 -10.03 -12.38 -3.96
C VAL A 329 -10.91 -13.56 -4.34
N ASP A 330 -12.05 -13.67 -3.66
CA ASP A 330 -13.14 -14.56 -3.98
C ASP A 330 -14.34 -13.73 -4.48
N ASN A 331 -14.53 -13.67 -5.79
CA ASN A 331 -15.57 -12.88 -6.43
C ASN A 331 -16.24 -13.68 -7.57
N ALA A 332 -17.26 -13.11 -8.20
CA ALA A 332 -18.01 -13.78 -9.27
C ALA A 332 -17.14 -14.24 -10.47
N ASN A 333 -16.01 -13.56 -10.75
CA ASN A 333 -15.10 -14.01 -11.80
C ASN A 333 -14.25 -15.21 -11.36
N PHE A 334 -13.79 -15.20 -10.10
CA PHE A 334 -13.16 -16.36 -9.48
C PHE A 334 -14.10 -17.57 -9.47
N ASP A 335 -15.36 -17.37 -9.06
CA ASP A 335 -16.39 -18.41 -9.07
C ASP A 335 -16.63 -19.04 -10.45
N LYS A 336 -16.53 -18.21 -11.50
CA LYS A 336 -16.71 -18.61 -12.90
C LYS A 336 -15.52 -19.40 -13.43
N LEU A 337 -14.29 -19.03 -13.05
CA LEU A 337 -13.05 -19.59 -13.60
C LEU A 337 -12.50 -20.77 -12.80
N VAL A 338 -12.77 -20.83 -11.50
CA VAL A 338 -12.19 -21.83 -10.59
C VAL A 338 -13.25 -22.84 -10.18
N PRO A 339 -13.11 -24.14 -10.49
CA PRO A 339 -14.10 -25.14 -10.13
C PRO A 339 -14.38 -25.19 -8.62
N ALA A 340 -15.63 -25.46 -8.23
CA ALA A 340 -16.03 -25.48 -6.82
C ALA A 340 -15.20 -26.43 -5.94
N ALA A 341 -14.80 -27.59 -6.49
CA ALA A 341 -13.91 -28.52 -5.79
C ALA A 341 -12.53 -27.90 -5.51
N VAL A 342 -11.96 -27.16 -6.46
CA VAL A 342 -10.68 -26.45 -6.29
C VAL A 342 -10.82 -25.32 -5.28
N ARG A 343 -11.94 -24.59 -5.27
CA ARG A 343 -12.21 -23.55 -4.25
C ARG A 343 -12.27 -24.15 -2.84
N ALA A 344 -12.99 -25.26 -2.67
CA ALA A 344 -13.06 -25.96 -1.38
C ALA A 344 -11.69 -26.48 -0.91
N GLU A 345 -10.85 -27.00 -1.82
CA GLU A 345 -9.48 -27.38 -1.50
C GLU A 345 -8.62 -26.17 -1.10
N LEU A 346 -8.76 -25.04 -1.80
CA LEU A 346 -8.04 -23.79 -1.50
C LEU A 346 -8.42 -23.24 -0.12
N GLU A 347 -9.71 -23.20 0.20
CA GLU A 347 -10.21 -22.78 1.52
C GLU A 347 -9.67 -23.68 2.64
N ALA A 348 -9.65 -25.00 2.42
CA ALA A 348 -9.08 -25.94 3.37
C ALA A 348 -7.57 -25.71 3.58
N GLN A 349 -6.82 -25.36 2.54
CA GLN A 349 -5.41 -24.97 2.68
C GLN A 349 -5.27 -23.63 3.41
N ALA A 350 -6.09 -22.63 3.11
CA ALA A 350 -6.09 -21.36 3.82
C ALA A 350 -6.32 -21.56 5.33
N ALA A 351 -7.28 -22.42 5.71
CA ALA A 351 -7.52 -22.75 7.12
C ALA A 351 -6.31 -23.45 7.78
N LYS A 352 -5.60 -24.33 7.07
CA LYS A 352 -4.40 -24.98 7.57
C LYS A 352 -3.23 -24.00 7.76
N VAL A 353 -3.06 -23.05 6.85
CA VAL A 353 -2.02 -22.01 7.01
C VAL A 353 -2.40 -21.06 8.16
N LYS A 354 -3.65 -20.60 8.24
CA LYS A 354 -4.15 -19.74 9.33
C LYS A 354 -3.96 -20.37 10.72
N SER A 355 -4.17 -21.69 10.83
CA SER A 355 -4.00 -22.43 12.09
C SER A 355 -2.55 -22.84 12.39
N GLY A 356 -1.62 -22.65 11.46
CA GLY A 356 -0.23 -23.10 11.57
C GLY A 356 -0.02 -24.60 11.34
N ALA A 357 -1.06 -25.35 10.96
CA ALA A 357 -0.94 -26.76 10.56
C ALA A 357 -0.08 -26.94 9.30
N VAL A 358 -0.06 -25.92 8.43
CA VAL A 358 0.92 -25.78 7.35
C VAL A 358 1.82 -24.60 7.68
N LYS A 359 3.12 -24.87 7.87
CA LYS A 359 4.13 -23.84 8.03
C LYS A 359 4.75 -23.52 6.67
N VAL A 360 4.41 -22.35 6.13
CA VAL A 360 4.91 -21.91 4.83
C VAL A 360 6.36 -21.40 4.98
N PRO A 361 7.30 -21.79 4.11
CA PRO A 361 8.66 -21.24 4.12
C PRO A 361 8.64 -19.73 3.85
N SER A 362 9.65 -19.04 4.38
CA SER A 362 9.81 -17.59 4.25
C SER A 362 11.23 -17.25 3.81
N ALA A 363 11.39 -16.10 3.15
CA ALA A 363 12.68 -15.56 2.75
C ALA A 363 13.32 -14.64 3.80
N PHE A 364 12.71 -14.50 4.99
CA PHE A 364 13.20 -13.71 6.12
C PHE A 364 13.84 -14.54 7.23
#